data_AF-A0A4R5ACK5-F1
#
_entry.id   AF-A0A4R5ACK5-F1
#
_cell.length_a   1.000
_cell.length_b   1.000
_cell.length_c   1.000
_cell.angle_alpha   90.00
_cell.angle_beta   90.00
_cell.angle_gamma   90.00
#
_symmetry.space_group_name_H-M   'P 1'
#
loop_
_entity.id
_entity.type
_entity.pdbx_description
1 polymer ?
#
loop_
_entity_poly.entity_id
_entity_poly.type
_entity_poly.pdbx_seq_one_letter_code
_entity_poly.pdbx_strand_id
1 'polypeptide(L)'
;PRDPPPAGGRPRDRGSAAVEFAGLLPVALAVVLICFEVFMAFTAVERVENAARTGAREAAKAHDPAQCAAKAGAAMPGWLNDRSVEGAGTGQDGVSCTVRAKVPVLWPGVPLDFTVTRTVTMPNG
;
A
#
# COMPACT_ATOMS: atom_id res chain seq x y z
N PRO A 1 1.73 69.10 38.31
CA PRO A 1 0.84 67.98 37.89
C PRO A 1 1.58 67.09 36.88
N ARG A 2 1.90 65.84 37.24
CA ARG A 2 2.52 64.87 36.33
C ARG A 2 1.44 63.85 35.95
N ASP A 3 1.12 63.76 34.67
CA ASP A 3 0.19 62.74 34.19
C ASP A 3 0.85 61.35 34.25
N PRO A 4 0.13 60.31 34.69
CA PRO A 4 0.63 58.95 34.63
C PRO A 4 0.69 58.46 33.17
N PRO A 5 1.73 57.71 32.77
CA PRO A 5 1.81 57.16 31.42
C PRO A 5 0.72 56.09 31.19
N PRO A 6 0.22 55.94 29.95
CA PRO A 6 -0.81 54.96 29.63
C PRO A 6 -0.28 53.54 29.81
N ALA A 7 -1.06 52.71 30.51
CA ALA A 7 -0.84 51.27 30.60
C ALA A 7 -1.18 50.61 29.24
N GLY A 8 -0.21 50.61 28.33
CA GLY A 8 -0.29 49.94 27.03
C GLY A 8 -0.25 48.42 27.18
N GLY A 9 -1.29 47.74 26.67
CA GLY A 9 -1.63 46.35 26.93
C GLY A 9 -0.55 45.30 26.61
N ARG A 10 -0.62 44.20 27.37
CA ARG A 10 0.21 43.00 27.18
C ARG A 10 0.02 42.42 25.77
N PRO A 11 1.11 42.00 25.09
CA PRO A 11 1.04 41.34 23.80
C PRO A 11 0.20 40.06 23.86
N ARG A 12 -0.44 39.76 22.74
CA ARG A 12 -1.37 38.66 22.52
C ARG A 12 -0.63 37.32 22.46
N ASP A 13 -0.19 36.80 23.60
CA ASP A 13 0.53 35.50 23.67
C ASP A 13 -0.33 34.28 23.31
N ARG A 14 -1.65 34.44 23.14
CA ARG A 14 -2.54 33.34 22.72
C ARG A 14 -2.54 33.08 21.22
N GLY A 15 -1.99 33.99 20.40
CA GLY A 15 -1.88 33.81 18.95
C GLY A 15 -0.65 33.01 18.54
N SER A 16 0.46 33.10 19.30
CA SER A 16 1.73 32.46 18.94
C SER A 16 1.61 30.93 18.92
N ALA A 17 1.09 30.35 20.00
CA ALA A 17 0.96 28.89 20.11
C ALA A 17 0.05 28.33 19.01
N ALA A 18 -1.10 28.95 18.75
CA ALA A 18 -2.04 28.48 17.73
C ALA A 18 -1.45 28.54 16.31
N VAL A 19 -0.64 29.55 16.01
CA VAL A 19 0.02 29.71 14.70
C VAL A 19 1.21 28.78 14.55
N GLU A 20 1.97 28.51 15.61
CA GLU A 20 3.02 27.48 15.65
C GLU A 20 2.43 26.08 15.43
N PHE A 21 1.31 25.76 16.08
CA PHE A 21 0.60 24.50 15.84
C PHE A 21 0.02 24.43 14.42
N ALA A 22 -0.45 25.54 13.84
CA ALA A 22 -0.91 25.59 12.46
C ALA A 22 0.23 25.34 11.45
N GLY A 23 1.48 25.66 11.80
CA GLY A 23 2.66 25.31 11.01
C GLY A 23 3.08 23.84 11.17
N LEU A 24 2.89 23.24 12.35
CA LEU A 24 3.19 21.83 12.61
C LEU A 24 2.14 20.88 12.01
N LEU A 25 0.87 21.30 11.99
CA LEU A 25 -0.25 20.50 11.47
C LEU A 25 -0.04 19.96 10.04
N PRO A 26 0.37 20.76 9.03
CA PRO A 26 0.65 20.23 7.70
C PRO A 26 1.85 19.27 7.69
N VAL A 27 2.86 19.49 8.53
CA VAL A 27 4.01 18.57 8.66
C VAL A 27 3.57 17.25 9.27
N ALA A 28 2.77 17.28 10.35
CA ALA A 28 2.23 16.09 10.98
C ALA A 28 1.32 15.30 10.03
N LEU A 29 0.47 15.99 9.26
CA LEU A 29 -0.34 15.37 8.20
C LEU A 29 0.53 14.74 7.12
N ALA A 30 1.59 15.41 6.67
CA ALA A 30 2.52 14.85 5.69
C ALA A 30 3.19 13.57 6.22
N VAL A 31 3.61 13.53 7.49
CA VAL A 31 4.18 12.33 8.12
C VAL A 31 3.14 11.21 8.19
N VAL A 32 1.91 11.50 8.63
CA VAL A 32 0.81 10.51 8.68
C VAL A 32 0.53 9.95 7.28
N LEU A 33 0.50 10.79 6.25
CA LEU A 33 0.32 10.38 4.87
C LEU A 33 1.46 9.47 4.40
N ILE A 34 2.72 9.82 4.67
CA ILE A 34 3.87 8.96 4.33
C ILE A 34 3.76 7.60 5.02
N CYS A 35 3.44 7.58 6.32
CA CYS A 35 3.22 6.32 7.04
C CYS A 35 2.07 5.51 6.44
N PHE A 36 0.99 6.17 6.02
CA PHE A 36 -0.15 5.52 5.38
C PHE A 36 0.21 4.93 4.01
N GLU A 37 0.97 5.64 3.18
CA GLU A 37 1.49 5.14 1.90
C GLU A 37 2.38 3.90 2.11
N VAL A 38 3.29 3.94 3.10
CA VAL A 38 4.13 2.78 3.44
C VAL A 38 3.29 1.59 3.93
N PHE A 39 2.28 1.85 4.75
CA PHE A 39 1.36 0.81 5.23
C PHE A 39 0.57 0.18 4.08
N MET A 40 0.04 0.98 3.16
CA MET A 40 -0.64 0.51 1.95
C MET A 40 0.29 -0.34 1.08
N ALA A 41 1.52 0.09 0.87
CA ALA A 41 2.52 -0.68 0.14
C ALA A 41 2.82 -2.04 0.81
N PHE A 42 3.00 -2.05 2.13
CA PHE A 42 3.24 -3.27 2.89
C PHE A 42 2.06 -4.25 2.79
N THR A 43 0.83 -3.79 3.01
CA THR A 43 -0.36 -4.65 2.90
C THR A 43 -0.59 -5.18 1.49
N ALA A 44 -0.20 -4.44 0.45
CA ALA A 44 -0.25 -4.93 -0.92
C ALA A 44 0.72 -6.09 -1.16
N VAL A 45 1.95 -6.00 -0.63
CA VAL A 45 2.94 -7.09 -0.71
C VAL A 45 2.41 -8.37 -0.06
N GLU A 46 1.88 -8.27 1.16
CA GLU A 46 1.32 -9.42 1.88
C GLU A 46 0.17 -10.08 1.11
N ARG A 47 -0.71 -9.27 0.51
CA ARG A 47 -1.86 -9.78 -0.26
C ARG A 47 -1.43 -10.45 -1.56
N VAL A 48 -0.43 -9.91 -2.26
CA VAL A 48 0.14 -10.52 -3.47
C VAL A 48 0.75 -11.88 -3.16
N GLU A 49 1.51 -12.00 -2.08
CA GLU A 49 2.11 -13.27 -1.67
C GLU A 49 1.04 -14.32 -1.34
N ASN A 50 0.03 -13.94 -0.55
CA ASN A 50 -1.04 -14.86 -0.19
C ASN A 50 -1.84 -15.33 -1.43
N ALA A 51 -2.08 -14.43 -2.38
CA ALA A 51 -2.73 -14.77 -3.65
C ALA A 51 -1.87 -15.72 -4.49
N ALA A 52 -0.55 -15.50 -4.58
CA ALA A 52 0.36 -16.36 -5.33
C ALA A 52 0.43 -17.78 -4.72
N ARG A 53 0.55 -17.87 -3.39
CA ARG A 53 0.55 -19.14 -2.66
C ARG A 53 -0.78 -19.89 -2.83
N THR A 54 -1.91 -19.17 -2.75
CA THR A 54 -3.24 -19.74 -2.95
C THR A 54 -3.44 -20.24 -4.38
N GLY A 55 -3.07 -19.42 -5.37
CA GLY A 55 -3.13 -19.79 -6.80
C GLY A 55 -2.29 -21.01 -7.11
N ALA A 56 -1.02 -21.03 -6.66
CA ALA A 56 -0.11 -22.16 -6.86
C ALA A 56 -0.67 -23.45 -6.26
N ARG A 57 -1.23 -23.40 -5.05
CA ARG A 57 -1.79 -24.57 -4.37
C ARG A 57 -3.00 -25.15 -5.10
N GLU A 58 -3.93 -24.31 -5.52
CA GLU A 58 -5.14 -24.76 -6.20
C GLU A 58 -4.82 -25.24 -7.63
N ALA A 59 -3.89 -24.59 -8.33
CA ALA A 59 -3.44 -25.02 -9.65
C ALA A 59 -2.66 -26.34 -9.60
N ALA A 60 -1.82 -26.56 -8.58
CA ALA A 60 -1.13 -27.83 -8.36
C ALA A 60 -2.10 -28.98 -8.06
N LYS A 61 -3.12 -28.75 -7.20
CA LYS A 61 -4.18 -29.75 -6.93
C LYS A 61 -4.98 -30.14 -8.18
N ALA A 62 -5.19 -29.19 -9.07
CA ALA A 62 -5.92 -29.41 -10.31
C ALA A 62 -5.03 -29.95 -11.44
N HIS A 63 -3.71 -30.03 -11.22
CA HIS A 63 -2.70 -30.28 -12.26
C HIS A 63 -2.88 -29.38 -13.50
N ASP A 64 -3.38 -28.17 -13.29
CA ASP A 64 -3.75 -27.25 -14.36
C ASP A 64 -3.22 -25.83 -14.06
N PRO A 65 -2.13 -25.40 -14.73
CA PRO A 65 -1.57 -24.07 -14.55
C PRO A 65 -2.53 -22.96 -15.01
N ALA A 66 -3.52 -23.23 -15.86
CA ALA A 66 -4.49 -22.22 -16.29
C ALA A 66 -5.38 -21.73 -15.13
N GLN A 67 -5.58 -22.56 -14.09
CA GLN A 67 -6.38 -22.18 -12.92
C GLN A 67 -5.70 -21.16 -12.01
N CYS A 68 -4.38 -20.97 -12.14
CA CYS A 68 -3.63 -20.04 -11.30
C CYS A 68 -4.18 -18.61 -11.39
N ALA A 69 -4.49 -18.14 -12.60
CA ALA A 69 -5.02 -16.80 -12.83
C ALA A 69 -6.38 -16.59 -12.17
N ALA A 70 -7.31 -17.52 -12.35
CA ALA A 70 -8.65 -17.43 -11.78
C ALA A 70 -8.63 -17.52 -10.24
N LYS A 71 -7.86 -18.46 -9.68
CA LYS A 71 -7.82 -18.71 -8.22
C LYS A 71 -7.04 -17.64 -7.47
N ALA A 72 -5.88 -17.21 -7.98
CA ALA A 72 -5.13 -16.11 -7.36
C ALA A 72 -5.89 -14.78 -7.50
N GLY A 73 -6.52 -14.53 -8.65
CA GLY A 73 -7.35 -13.34 -8.87
C GLY A 73 -8.52 -13.24 -7.89
N ALA A 74 -9.20 -14.37 -7.62
CA ALA A 74 -10.29 -14.43 -6.65
C ALA A 74 -9.83 -14.24 -5.19
N ALA A 75 -8.59 -14.58 -4.87
CA ALA A 75 -8.00 -14.38 -3.54
C ALA A 75 -7.57 -12.92 -3.28
N MET A 76 -7.52 -12.09 -4.33
CA MET A 76 -7.14 -10.69 -4.21
C MET A 76 -8.35 -9.77 -3.98
N PRO A 77 -8.16 -8.66 -3.25
CA PRO A 77 -9.26 -7.72 -3.03
C PRO A 77 -9.63 -6.95 -4.30
N GLY A 78 -10.90 -6.54 -4.41
CA GLY A 78 -11.46 -5.83 -5.57
C GLY A 78 -10.95 -4.39 -5.78
N TRP A 79 -10.25 -3.80 -4.81
CA TRP A 79 -9.63 -2.48 -4.97
C TRP A 79 -8.28 -2.53 -5.70
N LEU A 80 -7.71 -3.72 -5.89
CA LEU A 80 -6.42 -3.95 -6.56
C LEU A 80 -6.66 -4.31 -8.03
N ASN A 81 -7.10 -3.33 -8.82
CA ASN A 81 -7.59 -3.54 -10.19
C ASN A 81 -6.48 -3.73 -11.23
N ASP A 82 -5.28 -3.18 -10.99
CA ASP A 82 -4.15 -3.28 -11.91
C ASP A 82 -3.22 -4.43 -11.48
N ARG A 83 -3.49 -5.61 -12.04
CA ARG A 83 -2.82 -6.87 -11.69
C ARG A 83 -2.70 -7.78 -12.92
N SER A 84 -1.64 -8.57 -12.94
CA SER A 84 -1.48 -9.69 -13.87
C SER A 84 -1.16 -10.96 -13.10
N VAL A 85 -1.76 -12.07 -13.51
CA VAL A 85 -1.44 -13.39 -12.97
C VAL A 85 -1.16 -14.33 -14.12
N GLU A 86 -0.03 -15.02 -14.02
CA GLU A 86 0.43 -15.99 -14.99
C GLU A 86 0.69 -17.32 -14.30
N GLY A 87 0.06 -18.38 -14.81
CA GLY A 87 0.37 -19.75 -14.41
C GLY A 87 1.24 -20.41 -15.48
N ALA A 88 2.28 -21.13 -15.07
CA ALA A 88 3.15 -21.88 -15.97
C ALA A 88 3.40 -23.28 -15.41
N GLY A 89 3.31 -24.31 -16.25
CA GLY A 89 3.78 -25.64 -15.87
C GLY A 89 5.31 -25.67 -15.82
N THR A 90 5.90 -26.35 -14.84
CA THR A 90 7.36 -26.47 -14.72
C THR A 90 7.89 -27.79 -15.30
N GLY A 91 7.24 -28.33 -16.34
CA GLY A 91 7.52 -29.67 -16.87
C GLY A 91 6.54 -30.71 -16.32
N GLN A 92 7.00 -31.93 -16.07
CA GLN A 92 6.12 -33.04 -15.64
C GLN A 92 5.73 -32.96 -14.14
N ASP A 93 6.48 -32.23 -13.32
CA ASP A 93 6.43 -32.39 -11.85
C ASP A 93 6.05 -31.11 -11.09
N GLY A 94 5.49 -30.08 -11.71
CA GLY A 94 5.04 -28.90 -10.95
C GLY A 94 4.28 -27.82 -11.71
N VAL A 95 3.73 -26.90 -10.93
CA VAL A 95 3.01 -25.70 -11.37
C VAL A 95 3.61 -24.47 -10.70
N SER A 96 3.88 -23.44 -11.49
CA SER A 96 4.31 -22.11 -11.05
C SER A 96 3.21 -21.09 -11.23
N CYS A 97 3.07 -20.20 -10.25
CA CYS A 97 2.11 -19.11 -10.21
C CYS A 97 2.86 -17.79 -9.99
N THR A 98 2.83 -16.90 -10.97
CA THR A 98 3.37 -15.56 -10.88
C THR A 98 2.23 -14.56 -10.75
N VAL A 99 2.25 -13.78 -9.69
CA VAL A 99 1.26 -12.75 -9.40
C VAL A 99 1.96 -11.40 -9.36
N ARG A 100 1.45 -10.46 -10.13
CA ARG A 100 1.88 -9.07 -10.18
C ARG A 100 0.71 -8.17 -9.83
N ALA A 101 0.94 -7.19 -8.95
CA ALA A 101 -0.03 -6.16 -8.68
C ALA A 101 0.62 -4.79 -8.49
N LYS A 102 -0.04 -3.74 -8.98
CA LYS A 102 0.35 -2.36 -8.75
C LYS A 102 -0.31 -1.85 -7.48
N VAL A 103 0.49 -1.25 -6.59
CA VAL A 103 -0.03 -0.59 -5.39
C VAL A 103 -0.73 0.69 -5.83
N PRO A 104 -2.01 0.91 -5.49
CA PRO A 104 -2.69 2.14 -5.81
C PRO A 104 -2.14 3.27 -4.94
N VAL A 105 -1.61 4.29 -5.60
CA VAL A 105 -1.16 5.53 -4.95
C VAL A 105 -2.40 6.36 -4.64
N LEU A 106 -2.52 6.90 -3.42
CA LEU A 106 -3.68 7.73 -3.07
C LEU A 106 -3.67 9.10 -3.74
N TRP A 107 -2.49 9.61 -4.09
CA TRP A 107 -2.34 10.90 -4.74
C TRP A 107 -1.89 10.75 -6.20
N PRO A 108 -2.69 11.18 -7.19
CA PRO A 108 -2.31 11.12 -8.61
C PRO A 108 -1.14 12.06 -8.99
N GLY A 109 -0.58 12.81 -8.02
CA GLY A 109 0.54 13.75 -8.21
C GLY A 109 1.89 13.27 -7.64
N VAL A 110 1.94 12.11 -6.98
CA VAL A 110 3.19 11.51 -6.49
C VAL A 110 3.49 10.27 -7.34
N PRO A 111 4.63 10.21 -8.06
CA PRO A 111 4.96 9.08 -8.93
C PRO A 111 5.48 7.88 -8.12
N LEU A 112 4.64 7.30 -7.25
CA LEU A 112 4.96 6.07 -6.52
C LEU A 112 4.38 4.86 -7.26
N ASP A 113 4.85 4.61 -8.48
CA ASP A 113 4.45 3.46 -9.28
C ASP A 113 5.08 2.16 -8.75
N PHE A 114 4.65 1.69 -7.58
CA PHE A 114 5.21 0.47 -7.00
C PHE A 114 4.48 -0.76 -7.52
N THR A 115 5.21 -1.62 -8.25
CA THR A 115 4.70 -2.89 -8.75
C THR A 115 5.33 -4.04 -7.98
N VAL A 116 4.50 -4.84 -7.32
CA VAL A 116 4.94 -6.04 -6.59
C VAL A 116 4.78 -7.25 -7.50
N THR A 117 5.85 -8.01 -7.72
CA THR A 117 5.80 -9.29 -8.45
C THR A 117 6.27 -10.41 -7.52
N ARG A 118 5.49 -11.49 -7.40
CA ARG A 118 5.85 -12.70 -6.66
C ARG A 118 5.55 -13.95 -7.47
N THR A 119 6.52 -14.86 -7.51
CA THR A 119 6.40 -16.16 -8.16
C THR A 119 6.49 -17.26 -7.11
N VAL A 120 5.58 -18.22 -7.18
CA VAL A 120 5.53 -19.40 -6.30
C VAL A 120 5.47 -20.65 -7.16
N THR A 121 6.41 -21.56 -6.98
CA THR A 121 6.41 -22.87 -7.63
C THR A 121 6.03 -23.95 -6.63
N MET A 122 5.07 -24.80 -6.98
CA MET A 122 4.70 -25.99 -6.22
C MET A 122 4.91 -27.25 -7.06
N PRO A 123 5.47 -28.33 -6.47
CA PRO A 123 5.54 -29.61 -7.13
C PRO A 123 4.14 -30.25 -7.25
N ASN A 124 3.93 -31.02 -8.31
CA ASN A 124 2.77 -31.88 -8.49
C ASN A 124 2.95 -33.06 -7.53
N GLY A 125 2.09 -33.16 -6.51
CA GLY A 125 2.06 -34.30 -5.60
C GLY A 125 1.38 -35.51 -6.21
#